data_AF-A0A956MGL3-F1
#
_entry.id   AF-A0A956MGL3-F1
#
_cell.length_a   1.000
_cell.length_b   1.000
_cell.length_c   1.000
_cell.angle_alpha   90.00
_cell.angle_beta   90.00
_cell.angle_gamma   90.00
#
_symmetry.space_group_name_H-M   'P 1'
#
loop_
_entity.id
_entity.type
_entity.pdbx_description
1 polymer ?
#
loop_
_entity_poly.entity_id
_entity_poly.type
_entity_poly.pdbx_seq_one_letter_code
_entity_poly.pdbx_strand_id
1 'polypeptide(L)' 'MKARMAYCSACDKQVEVMVRPDLPAGQEATAEDLVCLAHGETCTGDLCPVFTVPTEEMKRRLEDNR' A
#
# COMPACT_ATOMS: atom_id res chain seq x y z
N MET A 1 2.86 -9.21 10.62
CA MET A 1 2.76 -8.84 9.19
C MET A 1 4.17 -8.68 8.63
N LYS A 2 4.42 -8.93 7.34
CA LYS A 2 5.75 -8.83 6.74
C LYS A 2 5.78 -7.68 5.73
N ALA A 3 6.60 -6.67 5.99
CA ALA A 3 6.86 -5.60 5.04
C ALA A 3 7.60 -6.15 3.80
N ARG A 4 7.26 -5.61 2.64
CA ARG A 4 7.91 -5.87 1.35
C ARG A 4 8.27 -4.55 0.70
N MET A 5 9.31 -4.54 -0.12
CA MET A 5 9.66 -3.37 -0.93
C MET A 5 8.86 -3.41 -2.24
N ALA A 6 8.24 -2.30 -2.60
CA ALA A 6 7.62 -2.09 -3.90
C ALA A 6 8.11 -0.75 -4.48
N TYR A 7 8.29 -0.69 -5.80
CA TYR A 7 8.66 0.56 -6.45
C TYR A 7 7.43 1.45 -6.64
N CYS A 8 7.50 2.68 -6.14
CA CYS A 8 6.48 3.70 -6.31
C CYS A 8 6.90 4.66 -7.43
N SER A 9 6.19 4.66 -8.56
CA SER A 9 6.47 5.58 -9.67
C SER A 9 6.11 7.04 -9.36
N ALA A 10 5.22 7.30 -8.40
CA ALA A 10 4.88 8.65 -7.95
C ALA A 10 6.03 9.32 -7.19
N CYS A 11 6.67 8.55 -6.32
CA CYS A 11 7.78 9.02 -5.51
C CYS A 11 9.14 8.72 -6.15
N ASP A 12 9.15 8.04 -7.30
CA ASP A 12 10.31 7.53 -8.03
C ASP A 12 11.33 6.80 -7.13
N LYS A 13 10.84 5.95 -6.22
CA LYS A 13 11.68 5.25 -5.24
C LYS A 13 11.05 3.95 -4.75
N GLN A 14 11.87 3.08 -4.17
CA GLN A 14 11.38 1.93 -3.42
C GLN A 14 10.71 2.39 -2.12
N VAL A 15 9.51 1.89 -1.86
CA VAL A 15 8.72 2.15 -0.65
C VAL A 15 8.37 0.85 0.04
N GLU A 16 8.22 0.91 1.36
CA GLU A 16 7.72 -0.23 2.12
C GLU A 16 6.20 -0.34 2.00
N VAL A 17 5.75 -1.54 1.65
CA VAL A 17 4.35 -1.91 1.60
C VAL A 17 4.10 -3.14 2.46
N MET A 18 2.90 -3.25 3.02
CA MET A 18 2.42 -4.48 3.63
C MET A 18 1.35 -5.11 2.76
N VAL A 19 1.35 -6.44 2.70
CA VAL A 19 0.21 -7.21 2.19
C VAL A 19 -0.74 -7.44 3.35
N ARG A 20 -2.02 -7.22 3.10
CA ARG A 20 -3.12 -7.50 4.02
C ARG A 20 -3.05 -8.95 4.56
N PRO A 21 -3.21 -9.15 5.88
CA PRO A 21 -3.08 -10.46 6.50
C PRO A 21 -4.26 -11.39 6.18
N ASP A 22 -5.40 -10.84 5.78
CA ASP A 22 -6.63 -11.58 5.46
C ASP A 22 -6.68 -12.08 4.02
N LEU A 23 -5.61 -11.88 3.24
CA LEU A 23 -5.49 -12.47 1.90
C LEU A 23 -5.47 -14.00 2.01
N PRO A 24 -6.41 -14.72 1.38
CA PRO A 24 -6.42 -16.17 1.35
C PRO A 24 -5.10 -16.76 0.85
N ALA A 25 -4.64 -17.82 1.53
CA ALA A 25 -3.41 -18.51 1.13
C ALA A 25 -3.53 -19.05 -0.32
N GLY A 26 -2.56 -18.71 -1.16
CA GLY A 26 -2.53 -19.12 -2.57
C GLY A 26 -3.15 -18.11 -3.54
N GLN A 27 -3.72 -17.00 -3.04
CA GLN A 27 -4.16 -15.90 -3.88
C GLN A 27 -2.99 -14.93 -4.12
N GLU A 28 -2.78 -14.51 -5.37
CA GLU A 28 -1.83 -13.44 -5.67
C GLU A 28 -2.36 -12.12 -5.13
N ALA A 29 -1.53 -11.39 -4.38
CA ALA A 29 -1.89 -10.09 -3.85
C ALA A 29 -2.07 -9.10 -5.01
N THR A 30 -3.23 -8.44 -5.06
CA THR A 30 -3.49 -7.37 -6.01
C THR A 30 -3.04 -6.03 -5.44
N ALA A 31 -3.08 -5.00 -6.29
CA ALA A 31 -2.97 -3.60 -5.90
C ALA A 31 -3.79 -3.29 -4.64
N GLU A 32 -5.03 -3.76 -4.56
CA GLU A 32 -5.95 -3.43 -3.46
C GLU A 32 -5.60 -4.11 -2.13
N ASP A 33 -4.78 -5.16 -2.17
CA ASP A 33 -4.37 -5.93 -0.99
C ASP A 33 -3.11 -5.37 -0.34
N LEU A 34 -2.53 -4.33 -0.93
CA LEU A 34 -1.34 -3.68 -0.43
C LEU A 34 -1.70 -2.51 0.50
N VAL A 35 -0.79 -2.16 1.40
CA VAL A 35 -0.88 -0.97 2.24
C VAL A 35 0.45 -0.26 2.16
N CYS A 36 0.48 0.97 1.64
CA CYS A 36 1.69 1.77 1.54
C CYS A 36 2.01 2.40 2.90
N LEU A 37 3.14 2.03 3.51
CA LEU A 37 3.53 2.55 4.83
C LEU A 37 4.05 4.00 4.76
N ALA A 38 4.44 4.47 3.59
CA ALA A 38 4.85 5.86 3.37
C ALA A 38 3.66 6.82 3.21
N HIS A 39 2.43 6.29 3.13
CA HIS A 39 1.23 7.09 2.91
C HIS A 39 0.92 8.00 4.12
N GLY A 40 0.67 9.28 3.86
CA GLY A 40 0.43 10.29 4.90
C GLY A 40 1.70 10.90 5.52
N GLU A 41 2.87 10.29 5.32
CA GLU A 41 4.16 10.86 5.74
C GLU A 41 4.91 11.49 4.56
N THR A 42 5.29 10.68 3.57
CA THR A 42 6.08 11.13 2.41
C THR A 42 5.42 10.80 1.06
N CYS A 43 4.25 10.15 1.09
CA CYS A 43 3.42 9.84 -0.06
C CYS A 43 2.00 10.36 0.20
N THR A 44 1.46 11.18 -0.71
CA THR A 44 0.08 11.73 -0.60
C THR A 44 -0.97 10.79 -1.18
N GLY A 45 -0.57 9.72 -1.86
CA GLY A 45 -1.48 8.76 -2.50
C GLY A 45 -1.94 9.16 -3.91
N ASP A 46 -1.85 10.44 -4.30
CA ASP A 46 -2.50 10.99 -5.51
C ASP A 46 -2.00 10.42 -6.85
N LEU A 47 -0.83 9.77 -6.89
CA LEU A 47 -0.23 9.20 -8.10
C LEU A 47 0.30 7.77 -7.92
N CYS A 48 0.00 7.12 -6.79
CA CYS A 48 0.64 5.84 -6.45
C CYS A 48 0.18 4.72 -7.42
N PRO A 49 1.08 4.14 -8.25
CA PRO A 49 0.71 3.15 -9.27
C PRO A 49 0.26 1.82 -8.65
N VAL A 50 0.59 1.60 -7.37
CA VAL A 50 0.19 0.42 -6.61
C VAL A 50 -1.30 0.43 -6.35
N PHE A 51 -2.01 1.55 -6.54
CA PHE A 51 -3.38 1.69 -6.11
C PHE A 51 -4.19 2.55 -7.07
N THR A 52 -5.05 1.90 -7.85
CA THR A 52 -6.26 2.50 -8.40
C THR A 52 -7.28 2.86 -7.29
N VAL A 53 -6.83 3.01 -6.04
CA VAL A 53 -7.65 3.15 -4.83
C VAL A 53 -7.55 4.60 -4.33
N PRO A 54 -8.67 5.27 -4.04
CA PRO A 54 -8.67 6.66 -3.56
C PRO A 54 -7.87 6.87 -2.25
N THR A 55 -7.23 8.03 -2.13
CA THR A 55 -6.38 8.45 -0.98
C THR A 55 -7.03 8.26 0.40
N GLU A 56 -8.32 8.58 0.55
CA GLU A 56 -9.01 8.47 1.84
C GLU A 56 -9.20 7.01 2.29
N GLU A 57 -9.50 6.11 1.35
CA GLU A 57 -9.59 4.67 1.61
C GLU A 57 -8.21 4.10 2.00
N MET A 58 -7.13 4.67 1.46
CA MET A 58 -5.76 4.29 1.84
C MET A 58 -5.41 4.72 3.27
N LYS A 59 -5.78 5.93 3.69
CA LYS A 59 -5.59 6.37 5.09
C LYS A 59 -6.29 5.42 6.06
N ARG A 60 -7.55 5.09 5.77
CA ARG A 60 -8.34 4.17 6.59
C ARG A 60 -7.67 2.80 6.72
N ARG A 61 -7.16 2.23 5.61
CA ARG A 61 -6.44 0.94 5.65
C ARG A 61 -5.15 1.01 6.46
N LEU A 62 -4.41 2.11 6.39
CA LEU A 62 -3.21 2.29 7.20
C LEU A 62 -3.55 2.37 8.69
N GLU A 63 -4.61 3.11 9.04
CA GLU A 63 -5.12 3.21 10.41
C GLU A 63 -5.59 1.85 10.96
N ASP A 64 -6.30 1.06 10.14
CA ASP A 64 -6.78 -0.28 10.51
C ASP A 64 -5.64 -1.31 10.70
N ASN A 65 -4.46 -1.06 10.13
CA ASN A 65 -3.31 -1.98 10.16
C ASN A 65 -2.14 -1.50 11.05
N ARG A 66 -2.33 -0.40 11.79
CA ARG A 66 -1.35 0.16 12.73
C ARG A 66 -1.58 -0.35 14.15
#